data_AF-A0A1I6HMX1-F1
#
_entry.id   AF-A0A1I6HMX1-F1
#
_cell.length_a   1.000
_cell.length_b   1.000
_cell.length_c   1.000
_cell.angle_alpha   90.00
_cell.angle_beta   90.00
_cell.angle_gamma   90.00
#
_symmetry.space_group_name_H-M   'P 1'
#
loop_
_entity.id
_entity.type
_entity.pdbx_description
1 polymer ?
#
loop_
_entity_poly.entity_id
_entity_poly.type
_entity_poly.pdbx_seq_one_letter_code
_entity_poly.pdbx_strand_id
1 'polypeptide(L)'
;MDNSQEALTEIFSALGARAPEQLAVSQVSEGIPQLHRYLFLKQAWAQTVDEQDDSWIDREVEAARRHPDAPFSGKGHAIGRMLELGVARSDIVDVVRNAQAEMITGLCYLLDDPSLTPEDEERVGALGWALVVTNDEFAPTDEVIGGLHESVLDTDPTGREMRPRSAT
;
A
#
# COMPACT_ATOMS: atom_id res chain seq x y z
N MET A 1 -16.24 9.41 -18.45
CA MET A 1 -15.23 8.41 -18.87
C MET A 1 -15.96 7.30 -19.61
N ASP A 2 -15.43 6.78 -20.71
CA ASP A 2 -15.98 5.56 -21.29
C ASP A 2 -15.70 4.39 -20.34
N ASN A 3 -16.77 3.79 -19.82
CA ASN A 3 -16.70 2.67 -18.88
C ASN A 3 -16.94 1.33 -19.58
N SER A 4 -16.81 1.28 -20.91
CA SER A 4 -16.81 0.02 -21.65
C SER A 4 -15.65 -0.88 -21.18
N GLN A 5 -15.86 -2.20 -21.24
CA GLN A 5 -14.84 -3.17 -20.86
C GLN A 5 -13.56 -3.01 -21.71
N GLU A 6 -13.70 -2.69 -23.00
CA GLU A 6 -12.57 -2.46 -23.91
C GLU A 6 -11.75 -1.24 -23.47
N ALA A 7 -12.40 -0.09 -23.26
CA ALA A 7 -11.72 1.12 -22.78
C ALA A 7 -11.04 0.91 -21.43
N LEU A 8 -11.72 0.27 -20.47
CA LEU A 8 -11.14 -0.03 -19.15
C LEU A 8 -9.92 -0.97 -19.25
N THR A 9 -9.97 -1.98 -20.14
CA THR A 9 -8.84 -2.89 -20.37
C THR A 9 -7.62 -2.12 -20.89
N GLU A 10 -7.80 -1.21 -21.85
CA GLU A 10 -6.73 -0.36 -22.36
C GLU A 10 -6.13 0.51 -21.25
N ILE A 11 -6.97 1.09 -20.39
CA ILE A 11 -6.53 1.92 -19.26
C ILE A 11 -5.73 1.10 -18.25
N PHE A 12 -6.23 -0.04 -17.81
CA PHE A 12 -5.50 -0.90 -16.88
C PHE A 12 -4.16 -1.36 -17.46
N SER A 13 -4.14 -1.69 -18.76
CA SER A 13 -2.92 -2.08 -19.46
C SER A 13 -1.90 -0.94 -19.49
N ALA A 14 -2.34 0.28 -19.86
CA ALA A 14 -1.50 1.46 -19.88
C ALA A 14 -0.96 1.84 -18.49
N LEU A 15 -1.73 1.57 -17.44
CA LEU A 15 -1.30 1.77 -16.06
C LEU A 15 -0.40 0.63 -15.53
N GLY A 16 -0.22 -0.46 -16.27
CA GLY A 16 0.65 -1.58 -15.91
C GLY A 16 0.01 -2.59 -14.95
N ALA A 17 -1.31 -2.77 -15.01
CA ALA A 17 -1.98 -3.84 -14.28
C ALA A 17 -1.60 -5.22 -14.86
N ARG A 18 -1.51 -6.24 -14.00
CA ARG A 18 -1.12 -7.60 -14.41
C ARG A 18 -2.25 -8.38 -15.10
N ALA A 19 -3.50 -8.08 -14.78
CA ALA A 19 -4.69 -8.74 -15.33
C ALA A 19 -5.74 -7.70 -15.78
N PRO A 20 -5.42 -6.87 -16.79
CA PRO A 20 -6.24 -5.72 -17.17
C PRO A 20 -7.65 -6.11 -17.62
N GLU A 21 -7.81 -7.22 -18.36
CA GLU A 21 -9.13 -7.70 -18.80
C GLU A 21 -10.01 -8.14 -17.63
N GLN A 22 -9.42 -8.83 -16.64
CA GLN A 22 -10.17 -9.32 -15.47
C GLN A 22 -10.68 -8.16 -14.61
N LEU A 23 -9.83 -7.16 -14.38
CA LEU A 23 -10.21 -5.94 -13.66
C LEU A 23 -11.31 -5.17 -14.41
N ALA A 24 -11.20 -5.04 -15.73
CA ALA A 24 -12.23 -4.40 -16.54
C ALA A 24 -13.56 -5.15 -16.51
N VAL A 25 -13.54 -6.48 -16.62
CA VAL A 25 -14.74 -7.33 -16.50
C VAL A 25 -15.41 -7.12 -15.15
N SER A 26 -14.67 -7.29 -14.04
CA SER A 26 -15.22 -7.13 -12.69
C SER A 26 -15.84 -5.75 -12.47
N GLN A 27 -15.22 -4.68 -12.97
CA GLN A 27 -15.81 -3.35 -12.88
C GLN A 27 -17.13 -3.21 -13.65
N VAL A 28 -17.22 -3.78 -14.85
CA VAL A 28 -18.44 -3.67 -15.68
C VAL A 28 -19.55 -4.61 -15.22
N SER A 29 -19.22 -5.88 -14.91
CA SER A 29 -20.23 -6.90 -14.61
C SER A 29 -20.62 -6.99 -13.13
N GLU A 30 -19.71 -6.65 -12.22
CA GLU A 30 -19.94 -6.76 -10.77
C GLU A 30 -20.11 -5.38 -10.11
N GLY A 31 -19.81 -4.29 -10.82
CA GLY A 31 -19.90 -2.93 -10.29
C GLY A 31 -18.82 -2.60 -9.25
N ILE A 32 -17.73 -3.37 -9.22
CA ILE A 32 -16.62 -3.13 -8.30
C ILE A 32 -15.77 -1.95 -8.81
N PRO A 33 -15.41 -0.96 -7.99
CA PRO A 33 -14.61 0.20 -8.44
C PRO A 33 -13.13 -0.15 -8.65
N GLN A 34 -12.83 -1.09 -9.55
CA GLN A 34 -11.51 -1.68 -9.75
C GLN A 34 -10.45 -0.64 -10.14
N LEU A 35 -10.81 0.36 -10.95
CA LEU A 35 -9.85 1.40 -11.35
C LEU A 35 -9.42 2.24 -10.16
N HIS A 36 -10.36 2.58 -9.27
CA HIS A 36 -10.07 3.29 -8.04
C HIS A 36 -9.21 2.44 -7.10
N ARG A 37 -9.57 1.15 -6.89
CA ARG A 37 -8.78 0.21 -6.08
C ARG A 37 -7.34 0.13 -6.59
N TYR A 38 -7.18 -0.13 -7.89
CA TYR A 38 -5.87 -0.30 -8.52
C TYR A 38 -5.02 0.96 -8.41
N LEU A 39 -5.55 2.14 -8.74
CA LEU A 39 -4.79 3.39 -8.67
C LEU A 39 -4.41 3.75 -7.24
N PHE A 40 -5.32 3.60 -6.28
CA PHE A 40 -5.01 3.84 -4.87
C PHE A 40 -3.86 2.94 -4.40
N LEU A 41 -3.96 1.63 -4.64
CA LEU A 41 -2.94 0.67 -4.22
C LEU A 41 -1.61 0.87 -4.95
N LYS A 42 -1.64 1.16 -6.25
CA LYS A 42 -0.43 1.51 -7.02
C LYS A 42 0.30 2.69 -6.38
N GLN A 43 -0.43 3.72 -5.97
CA GLN A 43 0.18 4.89 -5.32
C GLN A 43 0.63 4.59 -3.88
N ALA A 44 -0.08 3.74 -3.14
CA ALA A 44 0.34 3.29 -1.82
C ALA A 44 1.66 2.50 -1.90
N TRP A 45 1.78 1.57 -2.86
CA TRP A 45 3.00 0.82 -3.12
C TRP A 45 4.18 1.72 -3.53
N ALA A 46 3.92 2.81 -4.24
CA ALA A 46 4.95 3.79 -4.59
C ALA A 46 5.56 4.53 -3.37
N GLN A 47 4.92 4.45 -2.19
CA GLN A 47 5.47 4.96 -0.93
C GLN A 47 6.36 3.95 -0.19
N THR A 48 6.44 2.70 -0.66
CA THR A 48 7.28 1.65 -0.07
C THR A 48 8.71 1.71 -0.59
N VAL A 49 9.65 1.17 0.19
CA VAL A 49 11.03 1.02 -0.29
C VAL A 49 11.08 0.03 -1.44
N ASP A 50 11.76 0.39 -2.53
CA ASP A 50 12.03 -0.53 -3.62
C ASP A 50 12.98 -1.64 -3.12
N GLU A 51 12.68 -2.89 -3.44
CA GLU A 51 13.50 -4.04 -3.00
C GLU A 51 14.92 -4.05 -3.59
N GLN A 52 15.13 -3.31 -4.67
CA GLN A 52 16.41 -3.17 -5.35
C GLN A 52 17.16 -1.90 -4.93
N ASP A 53 16.53 -1.01 -4.16
CA ASP A 53 17.13 0.24 -3.69
C ASP A 53 17.46 0.17 -2.20
N ASP A 54 18.74 0.08 -1.89
CA ASP A 54 19.25 0.19 -0.53
C ASP A 54 19.88 1.56 -0.23
N SER A 55 19.86 2.51 -1.17
CA SER A 55 20.55 3.81 -1.06
C SER A 55 19.97 4.71 0.03
N TRP A 56 18.73 4.45 0.43
CA TRP A 56 18.07 5.15 1.53
C TRP A 56 18.70 4.83 2.89
N ILE A 57 19.34 3.66 3.06
CA ILE A 57 19.95 3.23 4.32
C ILE A 57 20.97 4.26 4.81
N ASP A 58 21.89 4.68 3.93
CA ASP A 58 22.95 5.61 4.31
C ASP A 58 22.38 7.00 4.62
N ARG A 59 21.34 7.42 3.88
CA ARG A 59 20.64 8.69 4.14
C ARG A 59 20.01 8.70 5.54
N GLU A 60 19.40 7.60 5.97
CA GLU A 60 18.77 7.48 7.29
C GLU A 60 19.81 7.45 8.42
N VAL A 61 20.90 6.71 8.24
CA VAL A 61 22.00 6.67 9.22
C VAL A 61 22.64 8.05 9.36
N GLU A 62 22.95 8.72 8.25
CA GLU A 62 23.53 10.08 8.27
C GLU A 62 22.56 11.13 8.81
N ALA A 63 21.26 11.01 8.56
CA ALA A 63 20.26 11.89 9.16
C ALA A 63 20.22 11.73 10.69
N ALA A 64 20.22 10.50 11.20
CA ALA A 64 20.25 10.23 12.63
C ALA A 64 21.57 10.67 13.30
N ARG A 65 22.70 10.58 12.60
CA ARG A 65 23.99 11.13 13.09
C ARG A 65 23.96 12.65 13.25
N ARG A 66 23.38 13.36 12.26
CA ARG A 66 23.27 14.83 12.29
C ARG A 66 22.23 15.31 13.30
N HIS A 67 21.15 14.57 13.48
CA HIS A 67 20.01 14.94 14.33
C HIS A 67 19.56 13.76 15.20
N PRO A 68 20.33 13.40 16.24
CA PRO A 68 20.13 12.15 16.98
C PRO A 68 18.79 12.05 17.70
N ASP A 69 18.21 13.17 18.13
CA ASP A 69 16.97 13.20 18.91
C ASP A 69 15.74 13.71 18.12
N ALA A 70 15.86 13.85 16.80
CA ALA A 70 14.74 14.27 15.96
C ALA A 70 13.68 13.16 15.82
N PRO A 71 12.41 13.51 15.49
CA PRO A 71 11.39 12.52 15.17
C PRO A 71 11.89 11.52 14.13
N PHE A 72 11.58 10.24 14.34
CA PHE A 72 11.99 9.11 13.50
C PHE A 72 13.51 8.79 13.44
N SER A 73 14.39 9.56 14.10
CA SER A 73 15.84 9.25 14.13
C SER A 73 16.19 7.88 14.73
N GLY A 74 15.30 7.31 15.56
CA GLY A 74 15.43 5.95 16.08
C GLY A 74 15.66 4.89 14.99
N LYS A 75 15.07 5.08 13.79
CA LYS A 75 15.26 4.20 12.63
C LYS A 75 16.73 4.19 12.18
N GLY A 76 17.33 5.36 11.94
CA GLY A 76 18.72 5.48 11.53
C GLY A 76 19.71 4.93 12.58
N HIS A 77 19.44 5.14 13.87
CA HIS A 77 20.25 4.55 14.95
C HIS A 77 20.19 3.03 14.97
N ALA A 78 19.00 2.44 14.79
CA ALA A 78 18.83 1.00 14.77
C ALA A 78 19.53 0.37 13.56
N ILE A 79 19.34 0.95 12.37
CA ILE A 79 20.00 0.52 11.13
C ILE A 79 21.52 0.61 11.26
N GLY A 80 22.06 1.70 11.83
CA GLY A 80 23.49 1.85 12.07
C GLY A 80 24.08 0.70 12.90
N ARG A 81 23.42 0.33 14.01
CA ARG A 81 23.85 -0.81 14.83
C ARG A 81 23.74 -2.15 14.10
N MET A 82 22.72 -2.34 13.26
CA MET A 82 22.58 -3.56 12.44
C MET A 82 23.75 -3.71 11.47
N LEU A 83 24.14 -2.62 10.80
CA LEU A 83 25.29 -2.62 9.89
C LEU A 83 26.60 -2.89 10.62
N GLU A 84 26.79 -2.32 11.82
CA GLU A 84 27.97 -2.60 12.68
C GLU A 84 28.07 -4.07 13.10
N LEU A 85 26.93 -4.77 13.23
CA LEU A 85 26.86 -6.20 13.51
C LEU A 85 26.99 -7.08 12.25
N GLY A 86 27.12 -6.49 11.06
CA GLY A 86 27.28 -7.21 9.80
C GLY A 86 25.98 -7.74 9.18
N VAL A 87 24.82 -7.22 9.58
CA VAL A 87 23.54 -7.55 8.92
C VAL A 87 23.60 -7.09 7.45
N ALA A 88 23.18 -7.95 6.52
CA ALA A 88 23.17 -7.60 5.11
C ALA A 88 22.15 -6.48 4.84
N ARG A 89 22.52 -5.51 4.00
CA ARG A 89 21.65 -4.40 3.62
C ARG A 89 20.34 -4.88 3.00
N SER A 90 20.41 -5.94 2.21
CA SER A 90 19.25 -6.58 1.61
C SER A 90 18.25 -7.12 2.65
N ASP A 91 18.73 -7.62 3.78
CA ASP A 91 17.85 -8.10 4.86
C ASP A 91 17.16 -6.92 5.56
N ILE A 92 17.86 -5.79 5.69
CA ILE A 92 17.27 -4.54 6.22
C ILE A 92 16.18 -4.03 5.27
N VAL A 93 16.44 -4.05 3.95
CA VAL A 93 15.44 -3.72 2.93
C VAL A 93 14.24 -4.64 3.03
N ASP A 94 14.45 -5.96 3.09
CA ASP A 94 13.36 -6.93 3.18
C ASP A 94 12.50 -6.69 4.43
N VAL A 95 13.11 -6.46 5.61
CA VAL A 95 12.37 -6.17 6.86
C VAL A 95 11.54 -4.89 6.72
N VAL A 96 12.12 -3.80 6.22
CA VAL A 96 11.42 -2.52 6.09
C VAL A 96 10.30 -2.61 5.05
N ARG A 97 10.56 -3.22 3.89
CA ARG A 97 9.55 -3.39 2.83
C ARG A 97 8.37 -4.23 3.32
N ASN A 98 8.63 -5.34 4.02
CA ASN A 98 7.57 -6.18 4.57
C ASN A 98 6.73 -5.43 5.62
N ALA A 99 7.36 -4.70 6.54
CA ALA A 99 6.63 -3.89 7.52
C ALA A 99 5.75 -2.81 6.85
N GLN A 100 6.21 -2.20 5.75
CA GLN A 100 5.41 -1.23 4.99
C GLN A 100 4.25 -1.89 4.23
N ALA A 101 4.47 -3.06 3.63
CA ALA A 101 3.41 -3.83 2.98
C ALA A 101 2.33 -4.30 3.98
N GLU A 102 2.75 -4.74 5.16
CA GLU A 102 1.85 -5.08 6.27
C GLU A 102 1.03 -3.87 6.72
N MET A 103 1.67 -2.68 6.81
CA MET A 103 0.96 -1.45 7.13
C MET A 103 -0.08 -1.07 6.06
N ILE A 104 0.26 -1.16 4.78
CA ILE A 104 -0.71 -0.94 3.68
C ILE A 104 -1.88 -1.91 3.82
N THR A 105 -1.60 -3.19 4.06
CA THR A 105 -2.62 -4.23 4.26
C THR A 105 -3.53 -3.90 5.43
N GLY A 106 -2.96 -3.57 6.59
CA GLY A 106 -3.72 -3.23 7.80
C GLY A 106 -4.60 -2.00 7.62
N LEU A 107 -4.10 -0.95 6.94
CA LEU A 107 -4.92 0.23 6.62
C LEU A 107 -6.07 -0.11 5.66
N CYS A 108 -5.85 -0.99 4.69
CA CYS A 108 -6.90 -1.42 3.78
C CYS A 108 -8.01 -2.23 4.48
N TYR A 109 -7.65 -3.07 5.46
CA TYR A 109 -8.65 -3.72 6.33
C TYR A 109 -9.40 -2.69 7.18
N LEU A 110 -8.67 -1.73 7.78
CA LEU A 110 -9.25 -0.71 8.64
C LEU A 110 -10.28 0.17 7.91
N LEU A 111 -10.10 0.38 6.60
CA LEU A 111 -11.05 1.16 5.78
C LEU A 111 -12.37 0.44 5.51
N ASP A 112 -12.39 -0.89 5.57
CA ASP A 112 -13.62 -1.69 5.41
C ASP A 112 -14.25 -2.05 6.77
N ASP A 113 -13.43 -2.20 7.81
CA ASP A 113 -13.85 -2.52 9.16
C ASP A 113 -13.03 -1.71 10.19
N PRO A 114 -13.66 -0.77 10.94
CA PRO A 114 -12.97 0.05 11.93
C PRO A 114 -12.40 -0.77 13.11
N SER A 115 -12.72 -2.05 13.20
CA SER A 115 -12.16 -3.01 14.17
C SER A 115 -12.33 -2.55 15.62
N LEU A 116 -13.46 -1.91 15.93
CA LEU A 116 -13.77 -1.45 17.27
C LEU A 116 -13.98 -2.65 18.21
N THR A 117 -13.53 -2.54 19.45
CA THR A 117 -13.87 -3.54 20.46
C THR A 117 -15.34 -3.40 20.86
N PRO A 118 -15.98 -4.44 21.41
CA PRO A 118 -17.35 -4.32 21.93
C PRO A 118 -17.52 -3.20 22.97
N GLU A 119 -16.48 -2.92 23.77
CA GLU A 119 -16.47 -1.82 24.75
C GLU A 119 -16.43 -0.44 24.05
N ASP A 120 -15.70 -0.32 22.95
CA ASP A 120 -15.67 0.92 22.15
C ASP A 120 -17.02 1.14 21.46
N GLU A 121 -17.61 0.10 20.86
CA GLU A 121 -18.94 0.16 20.24
C GLU A 121 -20.03 0.58 21.23
N GLU A 122 -19.99 0.09 22.47
CA GLU A 122 -20.92 0.52 23.52
C GLU A 122 -20.79 2.01 23.85
N ARG A 123 -19.55 2.54 23.81
CA ARG A 123 -19.25 3.94 24.15
C ARG A 123 -19.63 4.92 23.04
N VAL A 124 -19.31 4.59 21.79
CA VAL A 124 -19.44 5.54 20.67
C VAL A 124 -20.62 5.24 19.75
N GLY A 125 -21.28 4.09 19.93
CA GLY A 125 -22.31 3.61 19.04
C GLY A 125 -21.76 3.20 17.67
N ALA A 126 -22.60 3.27 16.64
CA ALA A 126 -22.19 2.98 15.28
C ALA A 126 -21.29 4.11 14.75
N LEU A 127 -19.98 3.86 14.70
CA LEU A 127 -18.97 4.74 14.11
C LEU A 127 -18.29 3.99 12.96
N GLY A 128 -18.03 4.70 11.86
CA GLY A 128 -17.32 4.13 10.71
C GLY A 128 -16.64 5.21 9.88
N TRP A 129 -15.73 4.77 9.02
CA TRP A 129 -15.08 5.57 8.00
C TRP A 129 -14.93 4.71 6.76
N ALA A 130 -14.82 5.36 5.60
CA ALA A 130 -14.65 4.68 4.32
C ALA A 130 -13.81 5.54 3.37
N LEU A 131 -13.16 4.90 2.42
CA LEU A 131 -12.64 5.58 1.22
C LEU A 131 -13.78 5.68 0.20
N VAL A 132 -13.99 6.86 -0.37
CA VAL A 132 -15.09 7.11 -1.32
C VAL A 132 -14.56 7.74 -2.60
N VAL A 133 -15.29 7.50 -3.70
CA VAL A 133 -15.05 8.20 -4.97
C VAL A 133 -15.33 9.69 -4.77
N THR A 134 -14.62 10.53 -5.52
CA THR A 134 -14.91 11.97 -5.58
C THR A 134 -15.42 12.36 -6.96
N ASN A 135 -16.23 13.41 -7.02
CA ASN A 135 -16.60 14.05 -8.28
C ASN A 135 -15.45 14.92 -8.84
N ASP A 136 -15.72 15.64 -9.93
CA ASP A 136 -14.74 16.49 -10.62
C ASP A 136 -14.25 17.69 -9.76
N GLU A 137 -14.98 18.07 -8.71
CA GLU A 137 -14.58 19.09 -7.73
C GLU A 137 -13.89 18.51 -6.48
N PHE A 138 -13.55 17.21 -6.49
CA PHE A 138 -13.02 16.47 -5.33
C PHE A 138 -13.97 16.40 -4.13
N ALA A 139 -15.28 16.62 -4.34
CA ALA A 139 -16.28 16.38 -3.32
C ALA A 139 -16.58 14.87 -3.21
N PRO A 140 -16.69 14.32 -1.98
CA PRO A 140 -17.00 12.91 -1.79
C PRO A 140 -18.39 12.56 -2.35
N THR A 141 -18.51 11.37 -2.95
CA THR A 141 -19.79 10.80 -3.39
C THR A 141 -20.23 9.69 -2.42
N ASP A 142 -21.40 9.11 -2.68
CA ASP A 142 -21.92 7.95 -1.94
C ASP A 142 -21.28 6.61 -2.38
N GLU A 143 -20.40 6.63 -3.39
CA GLU A 143 -19.76 5.42 -3.91
C GLU A 143 -18.51 5.08 -3.10
N VAL A 144 -18.56 3.96 -2.39
CA VAL A 144 -17.47 3.46 -1.53
C VAL A 144 -16.45 2.66 -2.34
N ILE A 145 -15.17 2.98 -2.18
CA ILE A 145 -14.04 2.20 -2.67
C ILE A 145 -13.68 1.18 -1.57
N GLY A 146 -14.51 0.15 -1.42
CA GLY A 146 -14.30 -0.91 -0.42
C GLY A 146 -13.45 -2.05 -0.97
N GLY A 147 -13.08 -3.02 -0.13
CA GLY A 147 -12.41 -4.28 -0.51
C GLY A 147 -10.98 -4.10 -1.03
N LEU A 148 -10.29 -3.04 -0.61
CA LEU A 148 -8.90 -2.79 -1.01
C LEU A 148 -7.97 -3.91 -0.53
N HIS A 149 -8.25 -4.48 0.64
CA HIS A 149 -7.43 -5.52 1.27
C HIS A 149 -7.33 -6.78 0.40
N GLU A 150 -8.35 -7.07 -0.42
CA GLU A 150 -8.37 -8.19 -1.37
C GLU A 150 -7.35 -8.04 -2.50
N SER A 151 -6.88 -6.81 -2.78
CA SER A 151 -6.04 -6.50 -3.94
C SER A 151 -4.62 -6.03 -3.60
N VAL A 152 -4.27 -5.92 -2.31
CA VAL A 152 -2.97 -5.37 -1.87
C VAL A 152 -1.81 -6.20 -2.43
N LEU A 153 -1.84 -7.51 -2.23
CA LEU A 153 -0.78 -8.40 -2.71
C LEU A 153 -0.77 -8.50 -4.23
N ASP A 154 -1.94 -8.47 -4.86
CA ASP A 154 -2.07 -8.53 -6.32
C ASP A 154 -1.52 -7.28 -7.03
N THR A 155 -1.35 -6.19 -6.30
CA THR A 155 -0.79 -4.94 -6.79
C THR A 155 0.67 -4.73 -6.39
N ASP A 156 1.30 -5.70 -5.71
CA ASP A 156 2.74 -5.67 -5.41
C ASP A 156 3.55 -5.46 -6.71
N PRO A 157 4.35 -4.38 -6.82
CA PRO A 157 5.15 -4.07 -8.00
C PRO A 157 6.14 -5.16 -8.40
N THR A 158 6.57 -6.00 -7.45
CA THR A 158 7.50 -7.10 -7.75
C THR A 158 6.81 -8.23 -8.52
N GLY A 159 5.48 -8.26 -8.50
CA GLY A 159 4.66 -9.32 -9.06
C GLY A 159 4.76 -10.65 -8.30
N ARG A 160 5.37 -10.66 -7.11
CA ARG A 160 5.55 -11.89 -6.32
C ARG A 160 4.63 -11.97 -5.11
N GLU A 161 3.78 -10.97 -4.89
CA GLU A 161 2.90 -10.87 -3.72
C GLU A 161 3.71 -10.93 -2.42
N MET A 162 4.80 -10.15 -2.37
CA MET A 162 5.74 -10.09 -1.23
C MET A 162 6.43 -11.41 -0.87
N ARG A 163 6.34 -12.44 -1.72
CA ARG A 163 7.10 -13.69 -1.51
C ARG A 163 8.61 -13.42 -1.56
N PRO A 164 9.42 -14.20 -0.81
CA PRO A 164 10.86 -14.04 -0.78
C PRO A 164 11.49 -14.04 -2.17
N ARG A 165 12.59 -13.29 -2.31
CA ARG A 165 13.44 -13.36 -3.50
C ARG A 165 13.99 -14.78 -3.64
N SER A 166 14.09 -15.27 -4.87
CA SER A 166 14.78 -16.55 -5.13
C SER A 166 16.20 -16.48 -4.56
N ALA A 167 16.63 -17.53 -3.87
CA ALA A 167 18.01 -17.60 -3.40
C ALA A 167 18.97 -17.50 -4.60
N THR A 168 19.81 -16.46 -4.59
CA THR A 168 20.94 -16.30 -5.52
C THR A 168 22.14 -17.10 -5.06
#